data_AF-T1BV43-F1
#
_entry.id   AF-T1BV43-F1
#
_cell.length_a   1.000
_cell.length_b   1.000
_cell.length_c   1.000
_cell.angle_alpha   90.00
_cell.angle_beta   90.00
_cell.angle_gamma   90.00
#
_symmetry.space_group_name_H-M   'P 1'
#
loop_
_entity.id
_entity.type
_entity.pdbx_description
1 polymer ?
#
loop_
_entity_poly.entity_id
_entity_poly.type
_entity_poly.pdbx_seq_one_letter_code
_entity_poly.pdbx_strand_id
1 'polypeptide(L)'
;PVEVKKIGNSHYLYRSTTKWDKEKKKRVKVSEYLGRINESGLVEKNKRSIFEFGNSELLMTMAWDLVPELKACFPDHWKEIMAISVIRVMDNQPLKLIKSRWEKLYASKQIDASLSPNTLSETIRIIGSDHDAQYRFFRSLINKDDFLLFDLSSIFSRSQNVNLAEKGYNHEHRNVDEIGFAL
;
A
#
# COMPACT_ATOMS: atom_id res chain seq x y z
N PRO A 1 22.98 -9.10 -4.84
CA PRO A 1 23.87 -10.28 -5.01
C PRO A 1 23.35 -11.49 -4.23
N VAL A 2 23.54 -12.70 -4.78
CA VAL A 2 23.18 -13.95 -4.13
C VAL A 2 24.47 -14.62 -3.60
N GLU A 3 24.42 -15.19 -2.40
CA GLU A 3 25.55 -15.84 -1.75
C GLU A 3 25.15 -17.26 -1.32
N VAL A 4 26.06 -18.23 -1.49
CA VAL A 4 25.89 -19.60 -1.01
C VAL A 4 26.68 -19.78 0.27
N LYS A 5 26.04 -20.32 1.31
CA LYS A 5 26.69 -20.69 2.58
C LYS A 5 26.62 -22.19 2.79
N LYS A 6 27.76 -22.82 3.07
CA LYS A 6 27.83 -24.23 3.46
C LYS A 6 27.70 -24.33 4.98
N ILE A 7 26.71 -25.07 5.46
CA ILE A 7 26.50 -25.34 6.89
C ILE A 7 26.36 -26.86 7.04
N GLY A 8 27.35 -27.48 7.67
CA GLY A 8 27.50 -28.93 7.69
C GLY A 8 27.66 -29.50 6.27
N ASN A 9 26.83 -30.50 5.93
CA ASN A 9 26.83 -31.12 4.60
C ASN A 9 25.84 -30.47 3.61
N SER A 10 25.26 -29.32 3.96
CA SER A 10 24.21 -28.68 3.15
C SER A 10 24.62 -27.29 2.67
N HIS A 11 24.15 -26.94 1.47
CA HIS A 11 24.34 -25.62 0.88
C HIS A 11 23.04 -24.83 0.98
N TYR A 12 23.15 -23.57 1.38
CA TYR A 12 22.03 -22.68 1.61
C TYR A 12 22.24 -21.39 0.83
N LEU A 13 21.20 -20.96 0.13
CA LEU A 13 21.23 -19.76 -0.69
C LEU A 13 20.67 -18.58 0.09
N TYR A 14 21.39 -17.46 0.05
CA TYR A 14 20.97 -16.21 0.68
C TYR A 14 21.04 -15.05 -0.32
N ARG A 15 20.10 -14.11 -0.23
CA ARG A 15 20.16 -12.82 -0.92
C ARG A 15 20.81 -11.80 -0.01
N SER A 16 21.93 -11.23 -0.44
CA SER A 16 22.55 -10.11 0.25
C SER A 16 21.77 -8.82 -0.02
N THR A 17 21.30 -8.18 1.05
CA THR A 17 20.70 -6.86 1.04
C THR A 17 21.32 -5.99 2.15
N THR A 18 20.91 -4.74 2.26
CA THR A 18 21.35 -3.84 3.33
C THR A 18 20.16 -3.29 4.09
N LYS A 19 20.25 -3.25 5.41
CA LYS A 19 19.28 -2.55 6.27
C LYS A 19 19.98 -1.40 7.00
N TRP A 20 19.24 -0.34 7.29
CA TRP A 20 19.73 0.71 8.19
C TRP A 20 19.73 0.20 9.63
N ASP A 21 20.87 0.28 10.31
CA ASP A 21 21.02 -0.03 11.73
C ASP A 21 20.98 1.28 12.53
N LYS A 22 19.94 1.46 13.35
CA LYS A 22 19.72 2.70 14.12
C LYS A 22 20.78 2.89 15.22
N GLU A 23 21.27 1.82 15.83
CA GLU A 23 22.28 1.89 16.90
C GLU A 23 23.64 2.24 16.32
N LYS A 24 24.03 1.55 15.23
CA LYS A 24 25.32 1.76 14.57
C LYS A 24 25.33 2.95 13.59
N LYS A 25 24.18 3.58 13.37
CA LYS A 25 23.94 4.70 12.44
C LYS A 25 24.56 4.48 11.05
N LYS A 26 24.49 3.25 10.53
CA LYS A 26 25.03 2.90 9.21
C LYS A 26 24.22 1.80 8.54
N ARG A 27 24.36 1.69 7.22
CA ARG A 27 23.85 0.53 6.47
C ARG A 27 24.69 -0.70 6.83
N VAL A 28 24.03 -1.76 7.27
CA VAL A 28 24.64 -3.05 7.56
C VAL A 28 24.18 -4.08 6.53
N LYS A 29 25.12 -4.89 6.04
CA LYS A 29 24.80 -6.03 5.17
C LYS A 29 23.98 -7.04 5.99
N VAL A 30 22.89 -7.50 5.40
CA VAL A 30 22.06 -8.57 5.93
C VAL A 30 21.80 -9.61 4.84
N SER A 31 21.73 -10.86 5.25
CA SER A 31 21.53 -12.01 4.36
C SER A 31 20.12 -12.55 4.55
N GLU A 32 19.27 -12.44 3.54
CA GLU A 32 17.93 -13.02 3.52
C GLU A 32 18.00 -14.47 3.02
N TYR A 33 17.48 -15.42 3.79
CA TYR A 33 17.49 -16.85 3.42
C TYR A 33 16.49 -17.14 2.30
N LEU A 34 16.96 -17.69 1.17
CA LEU A 34 16.15 -18.04 0.00
C LEU A 34 15.72 -19.50 -0.02
N GLY A 35 16.57 -20.41 0.47
CA GLY A 35 16.30 -21.85 0.38
C GLY A 35 17.56 -22.71 0.50
N ARG A 36 17.36 -24.02 0.49
CA ARG A 36 18.45 -25.02 0.52
C ARG A 36 18.73 -25.49 -0.90
N ILE A 37 20.00 -25.65 -1.25
CA ILE A 37 20.42 -26.23 -2.52
C ILE A 37 20.61 -27.74 -2.32
N ASN A 38 19.97 -28.54 -3.17
CA ASN A 38 20.16 -29.98 -3.30
C ASN A 38 20.61 -30.33 -4.73
N GLU A 39 20.76 -31.62 -5.02
CA GLU A 39 21.21 -32.13 -6.33
C GLU A 39 20.28 -31.74 -7.48
N SER A 40 18.99 -31.53 -7.21
CA SER A 40 17.98 -31.11 -8.18
C SER A 40 17.83 -29.59 -8.31
N GLY A 41 18.59 -28.79 -7.56
CA GLY A 41 18.60 -27.33 -7.63
C GLY A 41 18.23 -26.63 -6.32
N LEU A 42 17.61 -25.46 -6.41
CA LEU A 42 17.21 -24.68 -5.24
C LEU A 42 15.84 -25.15 -4.72
N VAL A 43 15.83 -25.75 -3.54
CA VAL A 43 14.62 -25.95 -2.73
C VAL A 43 14.32 -24.66 -1.98
N GLU A 44 13.49 -23.82 -2.58
CA GLU A 44 13.10 -22.52 -2.03
C GLU A 44 12.36 -22.67 -0.69
N LYS A 45 12.59 -21.71 0.21
CA LYS A 45 11.85 -21.61 1.48
C LYS A 45 10.35 -21.50 1.19
N ASN A 46 9.54 -22.38 1.79
CA ASN A 46 8.06 -22.39 1.84
C ASN A 46 7.41 -21.27 1.01
N LYS A 47 7.40 -21.43 -0.32
CA LYS A 47 6.63 -20.55 -1.19
C LYS A 47 5.18 -20.90 -0.98
N ARG A 48 4.38 -19.88 -0.67
CA ARG A 48 2.92 -20.03 -0.64
C ARG A 48 2.46 -20.53 -2.02
N SER A 49 1.72 -21.63 -2.03
CA SER A 49 1.13 -22.24 -3.22
C SER A 49 -0.36 -21.98 -3.35
N ILE A 50 -1.03 -21.67 -2.24
CA ILE A 50 -2.47 -21.40 -2.18
C ILE A 50 -2.70 -19.90 -2.07
N PHE A 51 -3.52 -19.37 -2.96
CA PHE A 51 -3.87 -17.95 -3.03
C PHE A 51 -5.39 -17.77 -3.05
N GLU A 52 -5.85 -16.66 -2.49
CA GLU A 52 -7.22 -16.19 -2.64
C GLU A 52 -7.34 -15.54 -4.02
N PHE A 53 -8.23 -16.06 -4.87
CA PHE A 53 -8.39 -15.59 -6.25
C PHE A 53 -9.63 -14.69 -6.43
N GLY A 54 -10.83 -15.21 -6.13
CA GLY A 54 -12.10 -14.59 -6.52
C GLY A 54 -12.23 -13.11 -6.15
N ASN A 55 -12.05 -12.77 -4.85
CA ASN A 55 -12.23 -11.40 -4.39
C ASN A 55 -11.19 -10.43 -4.98
N SER A 56 -9.93 -10.88 -5.08
CA SER A 56 -8.86 -10.04 -5.63
C SER A 56 -9.01 -9.86 -7.13
N GLU A 57 -9.38 -10.92 -7.86
CA GLU A 57 -9.49 -10.87 -9.32
C GLU A 57 -10.65 -9.97 -9.76
N LEU A 58 -11.79 -10.02 -9.05
CA LEU A 58 -12.92 -9.13 -9.33
C LEU A 58 -12.51 -7.65 -9.20
N LEU A 59 -11.86 -7.29 -8.09
CA LEU A 59 -11.39 -5.92 -7.86
C LEU A 59 -10.30 -5.51 -8.84
N MET A 60 -9.38 -6.41 -9.15
CA MET A 60 -8.33 -6.16 -10.15
C MET A 60 -8.91 -5.92 -11.53
N THR A 61 -9.94 -6.69 -11.93
CA THR A 61 -10.62 -6.51 -13.23
C THR A 61 -11.26 -5.13 -13.32
N MET A 62 -11.90 -4.64 -12.26
CA MET A 62 -12.49 -3.30 -12.22
C MET A 62 -11.43 -2.19 -12.15
N ALA A 63 -10.33 -2.41 -11.43
CA ALA A 63 -9.30 -1.40 -11.21
C ALA A 63 -8.26 -1.32 -12.34
N TRP A 64 -8.23 -2.28 -13.26
CA TRP A 64 -7.26 -2.32 -14.36
C TRP A 64 -7.36 -1.15 -15.32
N ASP A 65 -8.56 -0.61 -15.52
CA ASP A 65 -8.77 0.58 -16.35
C ASP A 65 -8.14 1.84 -15.74
N LEU A 66 -7.84 1.84 -14.44
CA LEU A 66 -7.18 2.95 -13.76
C LEU A 66 -5.65 2.96 -13.97
N VAL A 67 -5.05 1.85 -14.39
CA VAL A 67 -3.58 1.70 -14.47
C VAL A 67 -2.91 2.68 -15.42
N PRO A 68 -3.43 2.94 -16.64
CA PRO A 68 -2.81 3.90 -17.54
C PRO A 68 -2.65 5.28 -16.89
N GLU A 69 -3.73 5.78 -16.28
CA GLU A 69 -3.75 7.08 -15.60
C GLU A 69 -2.91 7.08 -14.32
N LEU A 70 -2.95 5.99 -13.54
CA LEU A 70 -2.07 5.83 -12.37
C LEU A 70 -0.60 5.82 -12.76
N LYS A 71 -0.22 5.21 -13.89
CA LYS A 71 1.16 5.22 -14.38
C LYS A 71 1.57 6.60 -14.88
N ALA A 72 0.67 7.33 -15.52
CA ALA A 72 0.93 8.70 -15.97
C ALA A 72 1.13 9.65 -14.78
N CYS A 73 0.35 9.46 -13.70
CA CYS A 73 0.38 10.33 -12.53
C CYS A 73 1.41 9.93 -11.48
N PHE A 74 1.57 8.63 -11.22
CA PHE A 74 2.41 8.05 -10.17
C PHE A 74 3.27 6.90 -10.72
N PRO A 75 4.19 7.18 -11.67
CA PRO A 75 4.94 6.14 -12.39
C PRO A 75 5.75 5.21 -11.47
N ASP A 76 6.25 5.73 -10.35
CA ASP A 76 7.08 4.98 -9.40
C ASP A 76 6.26 4.29 -8.28
N HIS A 77 4.96 4.60 -8.17
CA HIS A 77 4.13 4.18 -7.04
C HIS A 77 2.77 3.57 -7.42
N TRP A 78 2.44 3.46 -8.70
CA TRP A 78 1.15 2.92 -9.16
C TRP A 78 0.88 1.50 -8.64
N LYS A 79 1.92 0.68 -8.46
CA LYS A 79 1.81 -0.69 -7.96
C LYS A 79 1.37 -0.71 -6.49
N GLU A 80 2.02 0.12 -5.68
CA GLU A 80 1.70 0.30 -4.27
C GLU A 80 0.30 0.88 -4.13
N ILE A 81 -0.06 1.89 -4.94
CA ILE A 81 -1.42 2.46 -4.95
C ILE A 81 -2.45 1.38 -5.23
N MET A 82 -2.29 0.60 -6.32
CA MET A 82 -3.21 -0.48 -6.68
C MET A 82 -3.35 -1.51 -5.55
N ALA A 83 -2.23 -1.99 -5.02
CA ALA A 83 -2.24 -3.01 -3.97
C ALA A 83 -2.88 -2.49 -2.67
N ILE A 84 -2.57 -1.26 -2.26
CA ILE A 84 -3.16 -0.64 -1.07
C ILE A 84 -4.67 -0.47 -1.28
N SER A 85 -5.10 0.06 -2.41
CA SER A 85 -6.51 0.30 -2.73
C SER A 85 -7.32 -0.99 -2.71
N VAL A 86 -6.85 -2.04 -3.39
CA VAL A 86 -7.52 -3.35 -3.38
C VAL A 86 -7.67 -3.88 -1.95
N ILE A 87 -6.61 -3.80 -1.15
CA ILE A 87 -6.65 -4.28 0.24
C ILE A 87 -7.62 -3.45 1.08
N ARG A 88 -7.61 -2.13 0.94
CA ARG A 88 -8.48 -1.20 1.68
C ARG A 88 -9.95 -1.37 1.35
N VAL A 89 -10.28 -1.72 0.10
CA VAL A 89 -11.64 -2.04 -0.34
C VAL A 89 -12.08 -3.40 0.22
N MET A 90 -11.20 -4.41 0.21
CA MET A 90 -11.53 -5.75 0.73
C MET A 90 -11.69 -5.78 2.25
N ASP A 91 -10.76 -5.18 2.98
CA ASP A 91 -10.68 -5.27 4.43
C ASP A 91 -10.13 -3.95 5.01
N ASN A 92 -10.76 -3.42 6.07
CA ASN A 92 -10.21 -2.28 6.81
C ASN A 92 -9.08 -2.73 7.76
N GLN A 93 -7.96 -3.18 7.21
CA GLN A 93 -6.79 -3.65 7.97
C GLN A 93 -5.86 -2.48 8.36
N PRO A 94 -5.19 -2.56 9.52
CA PRO A 94 -4.08 -1.67 9.86
C PRO A 94 -2.96 -1.72 8.80
N LEU A 95 -2.32 -0.58 8.51
CA LEU A 95 -1.26 -0.46 7.50
C LEU A 95 -0.16 -1.53 7.63
N LYS A 96 0.24 -1.87 8.87
CA LYS A 96 1.26 -2.90 9.16
C LYS A 96 0.91 -4.31 8.64
N LEU A 97 -0.36 -4.59 8.35
CA LEU A 97 -0.84 -5.89 7.87
C LEU A 97 -1.08 -5.91 6.35
N ILE A 98 -0.97 -4.78 5.65
CA ILE A 98 -1.25 -4.71 4.21
C ILE A 98 -0.36 -5.69 3.43
N LYS A 99 0.94 -5.74 3.73
CA LYS A 99 1.86 -6.70 3.08
C LYS A 99 1.42 -8.14 3.25
N SER A 100 1.18 -8.55 4.49
CA SER A 100 0.86 -9.96 4.78
C SER A 100 -0.51 -10.36 4.25
N ARG A 101 -1.43 -9.41 4.06
CA ARG A 101 -2.72 -9.62 3.37
C ARG A 101 -2.54 -9.71 1.86
N TRP A 102 -1.80 -8.78 1.26
CA TRP A 102 -1.51 -8.75 -0.19
C TRP A 102 -0.87 -10.05 -0.66
N GLU A 103 0.12 -10.56 0.09
CA GLU A 103 0.82 -11.82 -0.21
C GLU A 103 -0.09 -13.07 -0.19
N LYS A 104 -1.33 -12.97 0.33
CA LYS A 104 -2.33 -14.06 0.26
C LYS A 104 -3.16 -14.02 -1.02
N LEU A 105 -3.26 -12.86 -1.68
CA LEU A 105 -4.07 -12.67 -2.87
C LEU A 105 -3.31 -13.14 -4.11
N TYR A 106 -4.01 -13.71 -5.09
CA TYR A 106 -3.39 -14.09 -6.36
C TYR A 106 -2.87 -12.86 -7.12
N ALA A 107 -3.51 -11.70 -6.96
CA ALA A 107 -3.07 -10.42 -7.51
C ALA A 107 -1.59 -10.07 -7.17
N SER A 108 -1.03 -10.58 -6.06
CA SER A 108 0.39 -10.42 -5.73
C SER A 108 1.35 -11.11 -6.70
N LYS A 109 0.86 -12.01 -7.55
CA LYS A 109 1.61 -12.61 -8.67
C LYS A 109 1.58 -11.75 -9.93
N GLN A 110 0.59 -10.88 -10.06
CA GLN A 110 0.42 -9.98 -11.20
C GLN A 110 1.14 -8.66 -10.96
N ILE A 111 1.11 -8.15 -9.72
CA ILE A 111 1.78 -6.91 -9.31
C ILE A 111 2.76 -7.18 -8.17
N ASP A 112 4.05 -6.96 -8.47
CA ASP A 112 5.13 -6.91 -7.49
C ASP A 112 5.19 -5.52 -6.83
N ALA A 113 4.41 -5.34 -5.76
CA ALA A 113 4.29 -4.10 -4.99
C ALA A 113 5.15 -4.15 -3.72
N SER A 114 5.88 -3.07 -3.44
CA SER A 114 6.78 -2.96 -2.30
C SER A 114 6.06 -2.50 -1.04
N LEU A 115 5.43 -3.43 -0.32
CA LEU A 115 4.54 -3.11 0.82
C LEU A 115 5.19 -3.23 2.20
N SER A 116 6.52 -3.17 2.30
CA SER A 116 7.17 -3.18 3.63
C SER A 116 6.67 -1.99 4.48
N PRO A 117 6.52 -2.09 5.81
CA PRO A 117 5.96 -0.99 6.61
C PRO A 117 6.67 0.37 6.38
N ASN A 118 8.00 0.36 6.26
CA ASN A 118 8.76 1.58 5.96
C ASN A 118 8.48 2.11 4.56
N THR A 119 8.41 1.22 3.56
CA THR A 119 8.09 1.61 2.17
C THR A 119 6.68 2.16 2.10
N LEU A 120 5.71 1.48 2.73
CA LEU A 120 4.32 1.87 2.75
C LEU A 120 4.12 3.26 3.37
N SER A 121 4.77 3.54 4.51
CA SER A 121 4.73 4.87 5.13
C SER A 121 5.31 5.95 4.22
N GLU A 122 6.43 5.67 3.56
CA GLU A 122 7.05 6.62 2.63
C GLU A 122 6.18 6.83 1.38
N THR A 123 5.66 5.77 0.77
CA THR A 123 4.78 5.85 -0.39
C THR A 123 3.51 6.64 -0.09
N ILE A 124 2.84 6.38 1.04
CA ILE A 124 1.66 7.16 1.46
C ILE A 124 2.01 8.64 1.65
N ARG A 125 3.16 8.93 2.26
CA ARG A 125 3.64 10.31 2.44
C ARG A 125 3.89 10.99 1.09
N ILE A 126 4.59 10.33 0.16
CA ILE A 126 4.88 10.86 -1.18
C ILE A 126 3.57 11.16 -1.92
N ILE A 127 2.68 10.17 -2.01
CA ILE A 127 1.39 10.30 -2.68
C ILE A 127 0.61 11.47 -2.07
N GLY A 128 0.51 11.52 -0.74
CA GLY A 128 -0.24 12.55 -0.02
C GLY A 128 0.31 13.97 -0.19
N SER A 129 1.63 14.10 -0.38
CA SER A 129 2.28 15.40 -0.63
C SER A 129 2.22 15.88 -2.08
N ASP A 130 2.00 14.97 -3.03
CA ASP A 130 1.97 15.30 -4.46
C ASP A 130 0.55 15.68 -4.91
N HIS A 131 0.14 16.89 -4.53
CA HIS A 131 -1.18 17.43 -4.85
C HIS A 131 -1.40 17.60 -6.37
N ASP A 132 -0.35 17.86 -7.14
CA ASP A 132 -0.45 17.99 -8.60
C ASP A 132 -0.78 16.64 -9.24
N ALA A 133 -0.04 15.59 -8.90
CA ALA A 133 -0.32 14.25 -9.41
C ALA A 133 -1.71 13.76 -8.99
N GLN A 134 -2.13 14.03 -7.74
CA GLN A 134 -3.49 13.75 -7.28
C GLN A 134 -4.53 14.49 -8.14
N TYR A 135 -4.36 15.80 -8.34
CA TYR A 135 -5.29 16.61 -9.13
C TYR A 135 -5.39 16.09 -10.57
N ARG A 136 -4.27 15.81 -11.23
CA ARG A 136 -4.26 15.26 -12.60
C ARG A 136 -4.96 13.91 -12.68
N PHE A 137 -4.70 13.02 -11.72
CA PHE A 137 -5.34 11.71 -11.67
C PHE A 137 -6.85 11.84 -11.50
N PHE A 138 -7.32 12.55 -10.47
CA PHE A 138 -8.76 12.69 -10.26
C PHE A 138 -9.44 13.43 -11.42
N ARG A 139 -8.75 14.40 -12.03
CA ARG A 139 -9.26 15.11 -13.20
C ARG A 139 -9.37 14.21 -14.43
N SER A 140 -8.49 13.22 -14.61
CA SER A 140 -8.62 12.26 -15.71
C SER A 140 -9.74 11.25 -15.51
N LEU A 141 -10.24 11.09 -14.29
CA LEU A 141 -11.42 10.26 -14.00
C LEU A 141 -12.76 10.96 -14.25
N ILE A 142 -12.77 12.30 -14.37
CA ILE A 142 -13.99 13.07 -14.61
C ILE A 142 -14.26 13.13 -16.11
N ASN A 143 -15.38 12.56 -16.58
CA ASN A 143 -15.84 12.81 -17.95
C ASN A 143 -16.52 14.18 -18.03
N LYS A 144 -16.56 14.78 -19.23
CA LYS A 144 -17.12 16.13 -19.46
C LYS A 144 -18.59 16.29 -19.04
N ASP A 145 -19.32 15.18 -18.92
CA ASP A 145 -20.74 15.16 -18.57
C ASP A 145 -21.00 14.70 -17.12
N ASP A 146 -19.94 14.41 -16.35
CA ASP A 146 -20.04 13.95 -14.97
C ASP A 146 -20.15 15.15 -14.02
N PHE A 147 -21.31 15.32 -13.38
CA PHE A 147 -21.49 16.26 -12.29
C PHE A 147 -21.29 15.54 -10.96
N LEU A 148 -20.33 16.01 -10.17
CA LEU A 148 -20.09 15.50 -8.82
C LEU A 148 -20.88 16.37 -7.83
N LEU A 149 -22.01 15.83 -7.36
CA LEU A 149 -22.79 16.45 -6.29
C LEU A 149 -22.28 15.90 -4.96
N PHE A 150 -21.64 16.74 -4.15
CA PHE A 150 -21.26 16.38 -2.78
C PHE A 150 -22.16 17.11 -1.80
N ASP A 151 -22.78 16.37 -0.89
CA ASP A 151 -23.40 16.95 0.29
C ASP A 151 -22.32 17.14 1.37
N LEU A 152 -21.91 18.39 1.59
CA LEU A 152 -20.93 18.77 2.61
C LEU A 152 -21.64 19.13 3.93
N SER A 153 -22.48 18.23 4.40
CA SER A 153 -23.19 18.40 5.67
C SER A 153 -22.24 18.21 6.87
N SER A 154 -22.41 19.03 7.90
CA SER A 154 -21.65 18.91 9.15
C SER A 154 -22.57 18.75 10.36
N ILE A 155 -22.08 18.00 11.36
CA ILE A 155 -22.75 17.87 12.67
C ILE A 155 -21.89 18.55 13.71
N PHE A 156 -22.47 19.52 14.42
CA PHE A 156 -21.85 20.16 15.58
C PHE A 156 -21.73 19.19 16.75
N SER A 157 -20.56 19.17 17.37
CA SER A 157 -20.31 18.40 18.58
C SER A 157 -19.66 19.29 19.64
N ARG A 158 -20.11 19.16 20.89
CA ARG A 158 -19.42 19.73 22.07
C ARG A 158 -18.64 18.68 22.85
N SER A 159 -18.66 17.43 22.38
CA SER A 159 -18.00 16.32 23.05
C SER A 159 -16.48 16.42 22.89
N GLN A 160 -15.76 16.43 24.02
CA GLN A 160 -14.30 16.45 24.05
C GLN A 160 -13.65 15.11 23.65
N ASN A 161 -14.46 14.06 23.48
CA ASN A 161 -13.97 12.70 23.21
C ASN A 161 -14.13 12.28 21.74
N VAL A 162 -14.62 13.16 20.86
CA VAL A 162 -14.76 12.87 19.44
C VAL A 162 -13.60 13.49 18.68
N ASN A 163 -12.55 12.70 18.46
CA ASN A 163 -11.32 13.16 17.79
C ASN A 163 -11.52 13.57 16.31
N LEU A 164 -12.68 13.25 15.73
CA LEU A 164 -13.06 13.65 14.37
C LEU A 164 -13.76 15.01 14.34
N ALA A 165 -14.14 15.56 15.50
CA ALA A 165 -14.73 16.89 15.59
C ALA A 165 -13.59 17.91 15.65
N GLU A 166 -13.48 18.72 14.61
CA GLU A 166 -12.45 19.77 14.51
C GLU A 166 -13.11 21.13 14.29
N LYS A 167 -12.39 22.21 14.59
CA LYS A 167 -12.88 23.56 14.28
C LYS A 167 -12.88 23.78 12.77
N GLY A 168 -14.06 23.67 12.17
CA GLY A 168 -14.29 23.93 10.75
C GLY A 168 -14.62 25.38 10.43
N TYR A 169 -14.68 25.68 9.13
CA TYR A 169 -15.21 26.95 8.61
C TYR A 169 -16.73 26.82 8.42
N ASN A 170 -17.50 27.13 9.45
CA ASN A 170 -18.96 27.22 9.35
C ASN A 170 -19.37 28.55 8.72
N HIS A 171 -20.36 28.53 7.81
CA HIS A 171 -21.03 29.71 7.30
C HIS A 171 -21.62 30.60 8.42
N GLU A 172 -21.98 30.02 9.58
CA GLU A 172 -22.50 30.76 10.73
C GLU A 172 -21.41 31.26 11.71
N HIS A 173 -20.12 31.05 11.41
CA HIS A 173 -18.97 31.46 12.25
C HIS A 173 -19.06 31.04 13.73
N ARG A 174 -19.75 29.93 14.03
CA ARG A 174 -19.89 29.42 15.39
C ARG A 174 -18.58 28.79 15.87
N ASN A 175 -18.17 29.12 17.09
CA ASN A 175 -16.97 28.57 17.72
C ASN A 175 -17.28 27.21 18.40
N VAL A 176 -17.70 26.24 17.59
CA VAL A 176 -18.06 24.88 18.02
C VAL A 176 -17.38 23.88 17.08
N ASP A 177 -16.90 22.76 17.62
CA ASP A 177 -16.25 21.73 16.81
C ASP A 177 -17.29 21.00 15.95
N GLU A 178 -16.90 20.60 14.75
CA GLU A 178 -17.76 20.01 13.74
C GLU A 178 -17.17 18.73 13.19
N ILE A 179 -18.05 17.78 12.92
CA ILE A 179 -17.72 16.56 12.18
C ILE A 179 -18.29 16.73 10.78
N GLY A 180 -17.41 16.90 9.80
CA GLY A 180 -17.79 16.93 8.40
C GLY A 180 -18.07 15.53 7.88
N PHE A 181 -19.15 15.37 7.13
CA PHE A 181 -19.44 14.16 6.36
C PHE A 181 -19.62 14.56 4.90
N ALA A 182 -19.05 13.75 4.00
CA ALA A 182 -19.30 13.85 2.58
C ALA A 182 -20.08 12.59 2.18
N LEU A 183 -21.29 12.78 1.66
CA LEU A 183 -22.13 11.73 1.06
C LEU A 183 -22.14 11.88 -0.46
#